data_AF-A0A5K1K2D2-F1
#
_entry.id   AF-A0A5K1K2D2-F1
#
_cell.length_a   1.000
_cell.length_b   1.000
_cell.length_c   1.000
_cell.angle_alpha   90.00
_cell.angle_beta   90.00
_cell.angle_gamma   90.00
#
_symmetry.space_group_name_H-M   'P 1'
#
loop_
_entity.id
_entity.type
_entity.pdbx_description
1 polymer ?
#
loop_
_entity_poly.entity_id
_entity_poly.type
_entity_poly.pdbx_seq_one_letter_code
_entity_poly.pdbx_strand_id
1 'polypeptide(L)'
;MQQALAQVAAPYTDPGNGFVFDGITDAVYGVQYGIVLPQADTSTEFIGEIVAPIAAKWIGVAFGGAMIGDLLLVAWPNGNDIVASTRYATAYALPTAYDGPILTTLPSSSVNSTHWKYVFRCQNCTSWEGGGGISPTGTGVFAWAYSSVGVDDPSDPNSTFQEHTDFGFYGVNFPDAQNSNYQNYLQGNPGTPPTTTTTTATSTSTSTAPTVSATPYDYIIVGAGPGGIITADRLSEAGKKVLLLERGGPSTAETGGTYDASWAQTANLTKFDVPGLFETMFTDSNAFWWCKDINVFAGCLLGGGTSINGALYWYPADSDFRTPNGWPNSWGNHSPYT
;
A
#
# COMPACT_ATOMS: atom_id res chain seq x y z
N MET A 1 2.34 8.05 19.35
CA MET A 1 3.34 7.60 18.37
C MET A 1 2.66 6.52 17.55
N GLN A 2 1.93 6.93 16.51
CA GLN A 2 1.19 6.02 15.63
C GLN A 2 2.19 5.59 14.57
N GLN A 3 2.66 4.35 14.65
CA GLN A 3 3.54 3.78 13.64
C GLN A 3 2.67 3.52 12.41
N ALA A 4 2.88 4.30 11.35
CA ALA A 4 2.40 3.90 10.04
C ALA A 4 3.32 2.74 9.61
N LEU A 5 2.76 1.54 9.51
CA LEU A 5 3.44 0.39 8.91
C LEU A 5 3.07 0.37 7.44
N ALA A 6 4.04 0.05 6.61
CA ALA A 6 3.72 -0.47 5.31
C ALA A 6 2.89 -1.72 5.42
N GLN A 7 1.75 -1.72 4.75
CA GLN A 7 0.91 -2.90 4.74
C GLN A 7 1.46 -3.82 3.65
N VAL A 8 2.39 -4.68 4.07
CA VAL A 8 2.73 -5.90 3.33
C VAL A 8 1.84 -6.97 3.92
N ALA A 9 1.18 -7.73 3.07
CA ALA A 9 0.39 -8.86 3.50
C ALA A 9 1.28 -9.83 4.29
N ALA A 10 0.73 -10.32 5.39
CA ALA A 10 1.38 -11.26 6.27
C ALA A 10 0.38 -12.36 6.66
N PRO A 11 0.87 -13.56 6.97
CA PRO A 11 0.00 -14.66 7.34
C PRO A 11 -0.68 -14.38 8.68
N TYR A 12 -1.99 -14.61 8.74
CA TYR A 12 -2.77 -14.61 9.97
C TYR A 12 -3.77 -15.76 9.96
N THR A 13 -4.08 -16.30 11.14
CA THR A 13 -5.16 -17.27 11.31
C THR A 13 -6.41 -16.53 11.75
N ASP A 14 -7.49 -16.67 10.99
CA ASP A 14 -8.78 -16.16 11.41
C ASP A 14 -9.31 -17.00 12.61
N PRO A 15 -9.64 -16.37 13.74
CA PRO A 15 -10.05 -17.10 14.94
C PRO A 15 -11.47 -17.69 14.87
N GLY A 16 -12.31 -17.25 13.93
CA GLY A 16 -13.69 -17.70 13.77
C GLY A 16 -13.83 -18.97 12.93
N ASN A 17 -12.96 -19.17 11.94
CA ASN A 17 -12.99 -20.35 11.05
C ASN A 17 -11.68 -21.17 11.06
N GLY A 18 -10.59 -20.65 11.65
CA GLY A 18 -9.28 -21.29 11.69
C GLY A 18 -8.54 -21.31 10.36
N PHE A 19 -9.00 -20.58 9.35
CA PHE A 19 -8.35 -20.49 8.05
C PHE A 19 -7.13 -19.59 8.15
N VAL A 20 -6.09 -19.91 7.40
CA VAL A 20 -4.88 -19.08 7.33
C VAL A 20 -4.93 -18.30 6.04
N PHE A 21 -5.00 -16.97 6.17
CA PHE A 21 -4.96 -16.01 5.08
C PHE A 21 -3.63 -15.27 5.10
N ASP A 22 -3.23 -14.74 3.96
CA ASP A 22 -2.20 -13.71 3.85
C ASP A 22 -2.88 -12.36 3.61
N GLY A 23 -2.58 -11.36 4.42
CA GLY A 23 -3.34 -10.12 4.37
C GLY A 23 -2.92 -9.04 5.36
N ILE A 24 -3.78 -8.04 5.52
CA ILE A 24 -3.51 -6.82 6.29
C ILE A 24 -4.71 -6.43 7.13
N THR A 25 -4.49 -5.62 8.18
CA THR A 25 -5.54 -4.85 8.85
C THR A 25 -5.26 -3.38 8.65
N ASP A 26 -6.12 -2.68 7.90
CA ASP A 26 -6.07 -1.24 7.77
C ASP A 26 -6.12 -0.58 9.17
N ALA A 27 -5.15 0.30 9.45
CA ALA A 27 -4.98 0.90 10.76
C ALA A 27 -5.97 2.04 11.04
N VAL A 28 -6.59 2.61 10.00
CA VAL A 28 -7.48 3.76 10.11
C VAL A 28 -8.90 3.30 10.46
N TYR A 29 -9.43 2.36 9.70
CA TYR A 29 -10.80 1.85 9.79
C TYR A 29 -10.90 0.48 10.45
N GLY A 30 -9.77 -0.18 10.74
CA GLY A 30 -9.77 -1.50 11.37
C GLY A 30 -10.34 -2.59 10.48
N VAL A 31 -10.30 -2.41 9.15
CA VAL A 31 -10.79 -3.40 8.19
C VAL A 31 -9.67 -4.40 7.89
N GLN A 32 -9.95 -5.69 8.06
CA GLN A 32 -9.04 -6.77 7.70
C GLN A 32 -9.37 -7.30 6.30
N TYR A 33 -8.33 -7.52 5.51
CA TYR A 33 -8.41 -8.08 4.16
C TYR A 33 -7.46 -9.28 4.09
N GLY A 34 -7.96 -10.42 3.62
CA GLY A 34 -7.18 -11.65 3.50
C GLY A 34 -7.40 -12.35 2.16
N ILE A 35 -6.34 -13.00 1.66
CA ILE A 35 -6.40 -13.91 0.52
C ILE A 35 -5.72 -15.23 0.87
N VAL A 36 -6.24 -16.34 0.36
CA VAL A 36 -5.56 -17.61 0.34
C VAL A 36 -5.74 -18.28 -1.01
N LEU A 37 -4.64 -18.80 -1.55
CA LEU A 37 -4.57 -19.48 -2.84
C LEU A 37 -4.42 -21.00 -2.65
N PRO A 38 -4.89 -21.82 -3.60
CA PRO A 38 -4.52 -23.23 -3.63
C PRO A 38 -3.02 -23.37 -3.88
N GLN A 39 -2.42 -24.45 -3.38
CA GLN A 39 -1.05 -24.82 -3.73
C GLN A 39 -0.96 -25.29 -5.19
N ALA A 40 -0.62 -24.37 -6.08
CA ALA A 40 -0.45 -24.61 -7.50
C ALA A 40 0.33 -23.47 -8.16
N ASP A 41 1.10 -23.78 -9.21
CA ASP A 41 1.79 -22.76 -10.01
C ASP A 41 0.82 -21.90 -10.84
N THR A 42 -0.40 -22.40 -11.04
CA THR A 42 -1.50 -21.71 -11.71
C THR A 42 -2.82 -21.96 -10.98
N SER A 43 -3.66 -20.94 -10.86
CA SER A 43 -5.01 -21.04 -10.30
C SER A 43 -5.89 -20.01 -10.96
N THR A 44 -7.16 -20.34 -11.19
CA THR A 44 -8.21 -19.38 -11.61
C THR A 44 -9.06 -18.88 -10.45
N GLU A 45 -8.76 -19.33 -9.22
CA GLU A 45 -9.57 -19.06 -8.04
C GLU A 45 -8.75 -18.82 -6.77
N PHE A 46 -9.39 -18.20 -5.79
CA PHE A 46 -8.89 -18.02 -4.43
C PHE A 46 -10.07 -17.95 -3.43
N ILE A 47 -9.76 -18.00 -2.14
CA ILE A 47 -10.69 -17.63 -1.06
C ILE A 47 -10.22 -16.29 -0.51
N GLY A 48 -11.15 -15.35 -0.37
CA GLY A 48 -10.92 -14.04 0.23
C GLY A 48 -11.68 -13.86 1.53
N GLU A 49 -11.22 -12.93 2.34
CA GLU A 49 -11.86 -12.50 3.58
C GLU A 49 -11.86 -10.96 3.70
N ILE A 50 -12.99 -10.42 4.12
CA ILE A 50 -13.14 -9.03 4.58
C ILE A 50 -13.77 -9.08 5.97
N VAL A 51 -13.11 -8.50 6.98
CA VAL A 51 -13.70 -8.28 8.31
C VAL A 51 -13.71 -6.79 8.57
N ALA A 52 -14.89 -6.18 8.62
CA ALA A 52 -15.04 -4.74 8.71
C ALA A 52 -15.94 -4.32 9.87
N PRO A 53 -15.63 -3.24 10.60
CA PRO A 53 -16.57 -2.68 11.56
C PRO A 53 -17.88 -2.25 10.90
N ILE A 54 -19.01 -2.28 11.63
CA ILE A 54 -20.35 -1.96 11.10
C ILE A 54 -20.50 -0.50 10.63
N ALA A 55 -19.52 0.35 10.95
CA ALA A 55 -19.38 1.69 10.43
C ALA A 55 -19.00 1.71 8.93
N ALA A 56 -18.27 0.68 8.46
CA ALA A 56 -18.01 0.46 7.04
C ALA A 56 -19.32 0.09 6.34
N LYS A 57 -19.82 1.00 5.50
CA LYS A 57 -21.09 0.82 4.80
C LYS A 57 -20.94 0.07 3.48
N TRP A 58 -19.78 0.15 2.86
CA TRP A 58 -19.33 -0.78 1.84
C TRP A 58 -17.81 -0.82 1.79
N ILE A 59 -17.26 -1.93 1.32
CA ILE A 59 -15.84 -2.14 1.08
C ILE A 59 -15.64 -2.56 -0.37
N GLY A 60 -14.65 -1.96 -1.03
CA GLY A 60 -14.15 -2.36 -2.32
C GLY A 60 -12.76 -2.99 -2.21
N VAL A 61 -12.46 -3.94 -3.10
CA VAL A 61 -11.11 -4.48 -3.29
C VAL A 61 -10.82 -4.48 -4.79
N ALA A 62 -9.66 -3.93 -5.18
CA ALA A 62 -9.15 -4.00 -6.54
C ALA A 62 -7.98 -4.97 -6.60
N PHE A 63 -8.16 -6.08 -7.31
CA PHE A 63 -7.19 -7.18 -7.30
C PHE A 63 -5.95 -6.94 -8.18
N GLY A 64 -5.95 -5.91 -9.03
CA GLY A 64 -4.74 -5.46 -9.74
C GLY A 64 -4.08 -4.22 -9.14
N GLY A 65 -4.65 -3.69 -8.05
CA GLY A 65 -4.10 -2.52 -7.38
C GLY A 65 -4.51 -1.19 -8.00
N ALA A 66 -5.35 -1.17 -9.05
CA ALA A 66 -5.93 0.04 -9.61
C ALA A 66 -7.46 -0.08 -9.74
N MET A 67 -8.16 1.06 -9.71
CA MET A 67 -9.62 1.08 -9.93
C MET A 67 -9.98 0.76 -11.38
N ILE A 68 -9.20 1.28 -12.34
CA ILE A 68 -9.47 1.17 -13.76
C ILE A 68 -8.68 0.01 -14.34
N GLY A 69 -9.30 -0.80 -15.18
CA GLY A 69 -8.61 -1.88 -15.89
C GLY A 69 -8.51 -3.19 -15.09
N ASP A 70 -9.02 -3.21 -13.86
CA ASP A 70 -8.88 -4.34 -12.95
C ASP A 70 -10.21 -4.94 -12.48
N LEU A 71 -10.17 -6.22 -12.11
CA LEU A 71 -11.27 -6.85 -11.40
C LEU A 71 -11.46 -6.18 -10.03
N LEU A 72 -12.68 -5.69 -9.81
CA LEU A 72 -13.10 -5.11 -8.55
C LEU A 72 -14.10 -6.03 -7.86
N LEU A 73 -14.00 -6.15 -6.54
CA LEU A 73 -15.04 -6.67 -5.66
C LEU A 73 -15.64 -5.50 -4.90
N VAL A 74 -16.97 -5.43 -4.79
CA VAL A 74 -17.65 -4.53 -3.85
C VAL A 74 -18.59 -5.35 -2.98
N ALA A 75 -18.54 -5.16 -1.67
CA ALA A 75 -19.35 -5.88 -0.70
C ALA A 75 -19.85 -4.99 0.45
N TRP A 76 -21.04 -5.31 0.98
CA TRP A 76 -21.64 -4.62 2.13
C TRP A 76 -22.62 -5.55 2.87
N PRO A 77 -22.91 -5.27 4.16
CA PRO A 77 -23.95 -5.98 4.88
C PRO A 77 -25.35 -5.46 4.51
N ASN A 78 -26.31 -6.36 4.39
CA ASN A 78 -27.74 -6.04 4.31
C ASN A 78 -28.50 -6.92 5.31
N GLY A 79 -28.87 -6.35 6.46
CA GLY A 79 -29.40 -7.12 7.57
C GLY A 79 -28.35 -8.11 8.11
N ASN A 80 -28.68 -9.40 8.08
CA ASN A 80 -27.77 -10.47 8.52
C ASN A 80 -26.98 -11.10 7.36
N ASP A 81 -27.24 -10.68 6.13
CA ASP A 81 -26.62 -11.21 4.92
C ASP A 81 -25.54 -10.25 4.40
N ILE A 82 -24.64 -10.78 3.57
CA ILE A 82 -23.68 -9.98 2.80
C ILE A 82 -24.12 -9.94 1.35
N VAL A 83 -24.19 -8.74 0.79
CA VAL A 83 -24.39 -8.51 -0.63
C VAL A 83 -23.04 -8.14 -1.24
N ALA A 84 -22.68 -8.80 -2.33
CA ALA A 84 -21.41 -8.58 -3.01
C ALA A 84 -21.56 -8.70 -4.53
N SER A 85 -20.70 -8.02 -5.27
CA SER A 85 -20.66 -8.06 -6.73
C SER A 85 -19.24 -7.91 -7.26
N THR A 86 -18.99 -8.51 -8.42
CA THR A 86 -17.81 -8.19 -9.22
C THR A 86 -18.11 -7.02 -10.14
N ARG A 87 -17.19 -6.06 -10.18
CA ARG A 87 -17.32 -4.82 -10.94
C ARG A 87 -16.07 -4.57 -11.77
N TYR A 88 -16.20 -3.69 -12.75
CA TYR A 88 -15.11 -3.23 -13.59
C TYR A 88 -15.31 -1.75 -13.94
N ALA A 89 -14.21 -1.01 -14.05
CA ALA A 89 -14.22 0.39 -14.43
C ALA A 89 -13.24 0.65 -15.58
N THR A 90 -13.68 1.45 -16.54
CA THR A 90 -12.86 1.93 -17.68
C THR A 90 -12.51 3.42 -17.55
N ALA A 91 -13.03 4.08 -16.52
CA ALA A 91 -12.79 5.48 -16.18
C ALA A 91 -13.01 5.67 -14.67
N TYR A 92 -12.61 6.83 -14.12
CA TYR A 92 -12.92 7.23 -12.75
C TYR A 92 -14.40 7.65 -12.64
N ALA A 93 -15.27 6.67 -12.80
CA ALA A 93 -16.72 6.76 -12.72
C ALA A 93 -17.25 5.50 -12.02
N LEU A 94 -18.56 5.47 -11.73
CA LEU A 94 -19.18 4.33 -11.05
C LEU A 94 -18.88 2.99 -11.77
N PRO A 95 -18.23 2.02 -11.10
CA PRO A 95 -17.97 0.71 -11.67
C PRO A 95 -19.26 -0.06 -11.98
N THR A 96 -19.33 -0.67 -13.17
CA THR A 96 -20.47 -1.49 -13.61
C THR A 96 -20.24 -2.96 -13.32
N ALA A 97 -21.30 -3.77 -13.37
CA ALA A 97 -21.22 -5.22 -13.24
C ALA A 97 -20.17 -5.82 -14.20
N TYR A 98 -19.41 -6.79 -13.69
CA TYR A 98 -18.41 -7.51 -14.47
C TYR A 98 -18.70 -9.00 -14.48
N ASP A 99 -19.02 -9.51 -15.67
CA ASP A 99 -19.39 -10.90 -15.91
C ASP A 99 -18.16 -11.81 -16.02
N GLY A 100 -18.31 -13.08 -15.64
CA GLY A 100 -17.28 -14.11 -15.76
C GLY A 100 -16.81 -14.67 -14.40
N PRO A 101 -16.38 -13.81 -13.46
CA PRO A 101 -16.14 -14.21 -12.08
C PRO A 101 -17.38 -14.79 -11.40
N ILE A 102 -17.17 -15.75 -10.51
CA ILE A 102 -18.25 -16.34 -9.68
C ILE A 102 -17.86 -16.17 -8.22
N LEU A 103 -18.65 -15.38 -7.50
CA LEU A 103 -18.55 -15.22 -6.05
C LEU A 103 -19.46 -16.22 -5.34
N THR A 104 -18.91 -16.96 -4.39
CA THR A 104 -19.68 -17.83 -3.49
C THR A 104 -19.39 -17.45 -2.05
N THR A 105 -20.39 -16.95 -1.33
CA THR A 105 -20.33 -16.70 0.11
C THR A 105 -20.10 -18.02 0.85
N LEU A 106 -19.03 -18.08 1.66
CA LEU A 106 -18.73 -19.24 2.49
C LEU A 106 -19.43 -19.15 3.86
N PRO A 107 -19.75 -20.29 4.51
CA PRO A 107 -20.59 -20.33 5.72
C PRO A 107 -20.04 -19.59 6.95
N SER A 108 -18.75 -19.24 6.98
CA SER A 108 -18.12 -18.48 8.06
C SER A 108 -18.32 -16.96 7.93
N SER A 109 -19.04 -16.51 6.90
CA SER A 109 -19.52 -15.13 6.81
C SER A 109 -20.56 -14.83 7.89
N SER A 110 -20.56 -13.63 8.44
CA SER A 110 -21.50 -13.25 9.49
C SER A 110 -21.66 -11.73 9.60
N VAL A 111 -22.80 -11.28 10.12
CA VAL A 111 -23.01 -9.89 10.54
C VAL A 111 -23.42 -9.89 12.00
N ASN A 112 -22.77 -9.04 12.80
CA ASN A 112 -23.12 -8.84 14.21
C ASN A 112 -23.16 -7.35 14.56
N SER A 113 -23.41 -7.05 15.84
CA SER A 113 -23.53 -5.66 16.32
C SER A 113 -22.29 -4.78 16.14
N THR A 114 -21.12 -5.36 15.91
CA THR A 114 -19.84 -4.64 15.83
C THR A 114 -19.17 -4.75 14.47
N HIS A 115 -19.28 -5.90 13.80
CA HIS A 115 -18.57 -6.20 12.57
C HIS A 115 -19.45 -7.00 11.62
N TRP A 116 -19.14 -6.88 10.34
CA TRP A 116 -19.54 -7.83 9.33
C TRP A 116 -18.29 -8.49 8.75
N LYS A 117 -18.41 -9.78 8.49
CA LYS A 117 -17.37 -10.65 7.99
C LYS A 117 -17.88 -11.32 6.73
N TYR A 118 -17.14 -11.15 5.65
CA TYR A 118 -17.40 -11.79 4.37
C TYR A 118 -16.24 -12.70 4.01
N VAL A 119 -16.48 -14.01 4.06
CA VAL A 119 -15.54 -15.01 3.56
C VAL A 119 -16.12 -15.58 2.29
N PHE A 120 -15.36 -15.57 1.20
CA PHE A 120 -15.89 -15.91 -0.11
C PHE A 120 -14.89 -16.69 -0.94
N ARG A 121 -15.40 -17.59 -1.76
CA ARG A 121 -14.65 -18.17 -2.88
C ARG A 121 -14.87 -17.29 -4.11
N CYS A 122 -13.79 -16.94 -4.79
CA CYS A 122 -13.82 -16.22 -6.05
C CYS A 122 -13.27 -17.12 -7.16
N GLN A 123 -14.13 -17.60 -8.05
CA GLN A 123 -13.73 -18.41 -9.21
C GLN A 123 -13.66 -17.55 -10.46
N ASN A 124 -12.70 -17.84 -11.35
CA ASN A 124 -12.37 -17.02 -12.52
C ASN A 124 -11.99 -15.58 -12.14
N CYS A 125 -11.22 -15.41 -11.07
CA CYS A 125 -10.89 -14.10 -10.50
C CYS A 125 -9.39 -13.75 -10.51
N THR A 126 -8.53 -14.63 -11.04
CA THR A 126 -7.09 -14.39 -11.11
C THR A 126 -6.64 -13.82 -12.46
N SER A 127 -7.57 -13.62 -13.38
CA SER A 127 -7.36 -12.96 -14.66
C SER A 127 -8.63 -12.19 -15.05
N TRP A 128 -8.44 -11.06 -15.75
CA TRP A 128 -9.53 -10.20 -16.18
C TRP A 128 -9.19 -9.47 -17.48
N GLU A 129 -10.19 -8.82 -18.05
CA GLU A 129 -10.03 -7.94 -19.21
C GLU A 129 -9.10 -6.77 -18.85
N GLY A 130 -8.15 -6.42 -19.73
CA GLY A 130 -7.15 -5.36 -19.46
C GLY A 130 -5.74 -5.87 -19.17
N GLY A 131 -5.55 -7.18 -18.97
CA GLY A 131 -4.23 -7.82 -18.95
C GLY A 131 -3.57 -7.94 -17.58
N GLY A 132 -4.23 -7.49 -16.51
CA GLY A 132 -3.84 -7.76 -15.12
C GLY A 132 -4.22 -9.17 -14.65
N GLY A 133 -3.64 -9.60 -13.53
CA GLY A 133 -3.97 -10.89 -12.93
C GLY A 133 -3.21 -11.18 -11.62
N ILE A 134 -3.66 -12.23 -10.94
CA ILE A 134 -3.00 -12.83 -9.78
C ILE A 134 -2.19 -14.02 -10.27
N SER A 135 -0.86 -13.91 -10.21
CA SER A 135 0.04 -15.03 -10.50
C SER A 135 0.44 -15.72 -9.20
N PRO A 136 0.05 -17.00 -8.96
CA PRO A 136 0.40 -17.70 -7.71
C PRO A 136 1.89 -17.77 -7.40
N THR A 137 2.75 -17.62 -8.41
CA THR A 137 4.22 -17.67 -8.29
C THR A 137 4.88 -16.29 -8.23
N GLY A 138 4.10 -15.21 -8.35
CA GLY A 138 4.59 -13.84 -8.44
C GLY A 138 4.24 -12.98 -7.22
N THR A 139 4.48 -11.68 -7.37
CA THR A 139 4.03 -10.65 -6.43
C THR A 139 2.97 -9.77 -7.09
N GLY A 140 2.17 -9.10 -6.29
CA GLY A 140 1.16 -8.15 -6.77
C GLY A 140 0.88 -7.05 -5.76
N VAL A 141 0.07 -6.10 -6.17
CA VAL A 141 -0.46 -5.04 -5.30
C VAL A 141 -1.97 -5.13 -5.36
N PHE A 142 -2.62 -5.21 -4.21
CA PHE A 142 -4.06 -5.02 -4.10
C PHE A 142 -4.33 -3.61 -3.59
N ALA A 143 -5.49 -3.06 -3.98
CA ALA A 143 -6.01 -1.84 -3.39
C ALA A 143 -7.32 -2.14 -2.67
N TRP A 144 -7.63 -1.35 -1.65
CA TRP A 144 -8.92 -1.37 -0.98
C TRP A 144 -9.58 0.00 -1.06
N ALA A 145 -10.90 0.00 -1.02
CA ALA A 145 -11.73 1.20 -0.98
C ALA A 145 -12.71 1.10 0.19
N TYR A 146 -12.90 2.20 0.92
CA TYR A 146 -13.74 2.27 2.09
C TYR A 146 -14.80 3.38 1.93
N SER A 147 -16.02 3.11 2.38
CA SER A 147 -16.99 4.18 2.58
C SER A 147 -17.77 4.04 3.88
N SER A 148 -17.98 5.19 4.52
CA SER A 148 -18.90 5.37 5.64
C SER A 148 -20.34 5.71 5.19
N VAL A 149 -20.58 5.81 3.88
CA VAL A 149 -21.88 6.10 3.27
C VAL A 149 -22.41 4.86 2.57
N GLY A 150 -23.68 4.52 2.82
CA GLY A 150 -24.36 3.36 2.22
C GLY A 150 -24.47 3.44 0.70
N VAL A 151 -24.62 2.26 0.09
CA VAL A 151 -25.09 2.16 -1.29
C VAL A 151 -26.55 2.57 -1.39
N ASP A 152 -27.01 2.90 -2.61
CA ASP A 152 -28.35 3.47 -2.84
C ASP A 152 -29.48 2.44 -2.64
N ASP A 153 -29.29 1.18 -3.07
CA ASP A 153 -30.17 0.04 -2.83
C ASP A 153 -29.37 -1.14 -2.23
N PRO A 154 -29.33 -1.29 -0.90
CA PRO A 154 -28.57 -2.35 -0.25
C PRO A 154 -28.99 -3.78 -0.59
N SER A 155 -30.17 -3.98 -1.21
CA SER A 155 -30.66 -5.30 -1.62
C SER A 155 -30.24 -5.71 -3.03
N ASP A 156 -29.83 -4.75 -3.86
CA ASP A 156 -29.38 -5.00 -5.23
C ASP A 156 -27.85 -5.08 -5.29
N PRO A 157 -27.24 -6.24 -5.62
CA PRO A 157 -25.79 -6.33 -5.80
C PRO A 157 -25.26 -5.40 -6.89
N ASN A 158 -26.11 -4.92 -7.82
CA ASN A 158 -25.77 -3.96 -8.85
C ASN A 158 -26.08 -2.49 -8.49
N SER A 159 -26.43 -2.21 -7.23
CA SER A 159 -26.71 -0.87 -6.71
C SER A 159 -25.67 0.15 -7.13
N THR A 160 -26.14 1.38 -7.33
CA THR A 160 -25.29 2.57 -7.41
C THR A 160 -24.82 3.00 -6.02
N PHE A 161 -23.76 3.81 -5.97
CA PHE A 161 -23.19 4.35 -4.75
C PHE A 161 -22.30 5.55 -5.06
N GLN A 162 -22.00 6.34 -4.03
CA GLN A 162 -21.05 7.46 -4.12
C GLN A 162 -19.60 6.96 -4.10
N GLU A 163 -18.67 7.84 -4.47
CA GLU A 163 -17.22 7.60 -4.36
C GLU A 163 -16.82 7.14 -2.95
N HIS A 164 -15.80 6.28 -2.85
CA HIS A 164 -15.21 5.90 -1.57
C HIS A 164 -14.69 7.13 -0.82
N THR A 165 -14.89 7.15 0.49
CA THR A 165 -14.35 8.24 1.33
C THR A 165 -12.86 8.08 1.59
N ASP A 166 -12.31 6.88 1.39
CA ASP A 166 -10.87 6.63 1.48
C ASP A 166 -10.47 5.37 0.70
N PHE A 167 -9.19 5.23 0.40
CA PHE A 167 -8.62 4.08 -0.27
C PHE A 167 -7.15 3.89 0.12
N GLY A 168 -6.63 2.68 -0.11
CA GLY A 168 -5.24 2.35 0.16
C GLY A 168 -4.75 1.16 -0.62
N PHE A 169 -3.49 0.81 -0.42
CA PHE A 169 -2.79 -0.24 -1.17
C PHE A 169 -2.02 -1.15 -0.21
N TYR A 170 -1.81 -2.40 -0.63
CA TYR A 170 -0.90 -3.31 0.05
C TYR A 170 -0.26 -4.29 -0.92
N GLY A 171 1.00 -4.62 -0.66
CA GLY A 171 1.74 -5.61 -1.43
C GLY A 171 1.42 -7.02 -0.98
N VAL A 172 1.32 -7.97 -1.92
CA VAL A 172 1.08 -9.38 -1.65
C VAL A 172 2.16 -10.21 -2.33
N ASN A 173 2.77 -11.14 -1.58
CA ASN A 173 3.62 -12.18 -2.12
C ASN A 173 2.77 -13.45 -2.28
N PHE A 174 2.25 -13.71 -3.49
CA PHE A 174 1.28 -14.78 -3.70
C PHE A 174 1.78 -16.20 -3.33
N PRO A 175 3.07 -16.55 -3.45
CA PRO A 175 3.62 -17.76 -2.87
C PRO A 175 3.34 -17.93 -1.37
N ASP A 176 3.41 -16.85 -0.59
CA ASP A 176 3.16 -16.89 0.87
C ASP A 176 1.66 -17.07 1.19
N ALA A 177 0.78 -16.69 0.25
CA ALA A 177 -0.65 -16.87 0.34
C ALA A 177 -1.14 -18.28 -0.07
N GLN A 178 -0.26 -19.17 -0.55
CA GLN A 178 -0.65 -20.53 -0.92
C GLN A 178 -0.79 -21.45 0.31
N ASN A 179 -1.87 -22.25 0.36
CA ASN A 179 -2.10 -23.14 1.50
C ASN A 179 -2.55 -24.55 1.09
N SER A 180 -1.91 -25.58 1.66
CA SER A 180 -2.25 -26.98 1.43
C SER A 180 -3.66 -27.35 1.92
N ASN A 181 -4.21 -26.61 2.88
CA ASN A 181 -5.56 -26.79 3.39
C ASN A 181 -6.65 -26.11 2.55
N TYR A 182 -6.32 -25.47 1.42
CA TYR A 182 -7.31 -24.74 0.61
C TYR A 182 -8.57 -25.56 0.30
N GLN A 183 -8.42 -26.85 -0.03
CA GLN A 183 -9.57 -27.73 -0.31
C GLN A 183 -10.41 -28.06 0.94
N ASN A 184 -9.81 -28.02 2.14
CA ASN A 184 -10.53 -28.14 3.41
C ASN A 184 -11.30 -26.84 3.71
N TYR A 185 -10.71 -25.69 3.40
CA TYR A 185 -11.34 -24.38 3.58
C TYR A 185 -12.63 -24.25 2.74
N LEU A 186 -12.61 -24.75 1.50
CA LEU A 186 -13.81 -24.84 0.65
C LEU A 186 -14.94 -25.69 1.27
N GLN A 187 -14.60 -26.62 2.16
CA GLN A 187 -15.55 -27.47 2.88
C GLN A 187 -15.90 -26.92 4.28
N GLY A 188 -15.42 -25.72 4.63
CA GLY A 188 -15.69 -25.10 5.94
C GLY A 188 -14.85 -25.66 7.09
N ASN A 189 -13.73 -26.34 6.82
CA ASN A 189 -12.88 -26.97 7.83
C ASN A 189 -11.46 -26.37 7.79
N PRO A 190 -10.86 -25.96 8.92
CA PRO A 190 -9.47 -25.49 8.97
C PRO A 190 -8.43 -26.55 8.56
N GLY A 191 -8.81 -27.82 8.52
CA GLY A 191 -7.91 -28.91 8.15
C GLY A 191 -6.85 -29.18 9.22
N THR A 192 -5.73 -29.75 8.80
CA THR A 192 -4.58 -29.99 9.68
C THR A 192 -3.69 -28.76 9.73
N PRO A 193 -3.20 -28.32 10.90
CA PRO A 193 -2.26 -27.22 10.98
C PRO A 193 -1.11 -27.42 9.98
N PRO A 194 -0.77 -26.42 9.15
CA PRO A 194 0.35 -26.54 8.23
C PRO A 194 1.61 -26.90 9.01
N THR A 195 2.39 -27.85 8.51
CA THR A 195 3.72 -28.16 9.06
C THR A 195 4.63 -26.97 8.75
N THR A 196 4.65 -25.97 9.62
CA THR A 196 5.52 -24.81 9.42
C THR A 196 6.96 -25.25 9.63
N THR A 197 7.74 -25.34 8.55
CA THR A 197 9.18 -25.08 8.64
C THR A 197 9.29 -23.58 8.93
N THR A 198 9.20 -23.22 10.20
CA THR A 198 9.46 -21.85 10.64
C THR A 198 10.93 -21.60 10.32
N THR A 199 11.24 -20.99 9.17
CA THR A 199 12.37 -20.08 9.12
C THR A 199 12.00 -18.99 10.12
N THR A 200 12.45 -19.17 11.35
CA THR A 200 12.47 -18.11 12.34
C THR A 200 13.21 -16.97 11.68
N ALA A 201 12.49 -15.99 11.15
CA ALA A 201 13.02 -14.66 11.01
C ALA A 201 13.47 -14.31 12.41
N THR A 202 14.79 -14.36 12.63
CA THR A 202 15.39 -13.86 13.87
C THR A 202 14.80 -12.48 14.06
N SER A 203 13.94 -12.33 15.06
CA SER A 203 13.61 -11.01 15.55
C SER A 203 14.94 -10.42 15.97
N THR A 204 15.50 -9.56 15.13
CA THR A 204 16.56 -8.67 15.55
C THR A 204 15.91 -7.82 16.63
N SER A 205 16.13 -8.23 17.88
CA SER A 205 15.89 -7.37 19.03
C SER A 205 16.79 -6.16 18.83
N THR A 206 16.30 -5.13 18.17
CA THR A 206 16.93 -3.82 18.22
C THR A 206 16.90 -3.40 19.67
N SER A 207 18.07 -3.50 20.32
CA SER A 207 18.32 -2.89 21.61
C SER A 207 17.81 -1.44 21.57
N THR A 208 16.83 -1.14 22.40
CA THR A 208 16.36 0.23 22.63
C THR A 208 17.32 1.03 23.51
N ALA A 209 18.39 0.40 24.00
CA ALA A 209 19.44 1.10 24.72
C ALA A 209 20.33 1.87 23.72
N PRO A 210 20.55 3.18 23.95
CA PRO A 210 21.46 3.96 23.12
C PRO A 210 22.86 3.33 23.14
N THR A 211 23.39 3.03 21.97
CA THR A 211 24.72 2.41 21.78
C THR A 211 25.88 3.38 21.96
N VAL A 212 25.58 4.68 22.13
CA VAL A 212 26.55 5.76 22.28
C VAL A 212 26.07 6.78 23.31
N SER A 213 27.02 7.46 23.96
CA SER A 213 26.72 8.60 24.83
C SER A 213 25.99 9.69 24.05
N ALA A 214 24.96 10.28 24.67
CA ALA A 214 24.19 11.36 24.06
C ALA A 214 25.11 12.52 23.67
N THR A 215 25.21 12.77 22.36
CA THR A 215 25.92 13.93 21.83
C THR A 215 24.90 15.06 21.65
N PRO A 216 25.10 16.23 22.28
CA PRO A 216 24.19 17.35 22.13
C PRO A 216 24.32 17.98 20.74
N TYR A 217 23.17 18.16 20.09
CA TYR A 217 23.01 18.92 18.85
C TYR A 217 22.16 20.16 19.14
N ASP A 218 22.41 21.26 18.43
CA ASP A 218 21.57 22.44 18.49
C ASP A 218 20.24 22.20 17.75
N TYR A 219 20.31 21.42 16.66
CA TYR A 219 19.15 21.06 15.84
C TYR A 219 19.21 19.59 15.42
N ILE A 220 18.04 18.95 15.41
CA ILE A 220 17.83 17.63 14.81
C ILE A 220 16.81 17.81 13.70
N ILE A 221 17.22 17.53 12.47
CA ILE A 221 16.38 17.54 11.29
C ILE A 221 15.99 16.10 10.96
N VAL A 222 14.71 15.86 10.73
CA VAL A 222 14.16 14.53 10.46
C VAL A 222 13.64 14.50 9.03
N GLY A 223 14.27 13.67 8.20
CA GLY A 223 14.04 13.52 6.76
C GLY A 223 15.00 14.39 5.94
N ALA A 224 15.78 13.75 5.06
CA ALA A 224 16.70 14.38 4.13
C ALA A 224 16.03 14.60 2.76
N GLY A 225 14.85 15.20 2.76
CA GLY A 225 14.13 15.61 1.54
C GLY A 225 14.45 17.05 1.09
N PRO A 226 13.65 17.62 0.17
CA PRO A 226 13.89 18.97 -0.38
C PRO A 226 13.95 20.06 0.70
N GLY A 227 13.07 20.00 1.71
CA GLY A 227 13.12 20.95 2.83
C GLY A 227 14.22 20.61 3.85
N GLY A 228 14.45 19.33 4.11
CA GLY A 228 15.34 18.85 5.17
C GLY A 228 16.81 19.08 4.88
N ILE A 229 17.27 18.74 3.67
CA ILE A 229 18.68 18.95 3.27
C ILE A 229 19.02 20.44 3.29
N ILE A 230 18.17 21.29 2.71
CA ILE A 230 18.40 22.74 2.69
C ILE A 230 18.37 23.35 4.09
N THR A 231 17.44 22.92 4.95
CA THR A 231 17.39 23.40 6.34
C THR A 231 18.64 22.99 7.12
N ALA A 232 19.08 21.73 6.99
CA ALA A 232 20.26 21.23 7.66
C ALA A 232 21.53 21.98 7.21
N ASP A 233 21.67 22.20 5.91
CA ASP A 233 22.76 22.95 5.29
C ASP A 233 22.84 24.37 5.85
N ARG A 234 21.75 25.16 5.74
CA ARG A 234 21.71 26.55 6.24
C ARG A 234 21.99 26.69 7.73
N LEU A 235 21.49 25.76 8.55
CA LEU A 235 21.78 25.76 9.98
C LEU A 235 23.25 25.42 10.26
N SER A 236 23.83 24.50 9.50
CA SER A 236 25.25 24.15 9.62
C SER A 236 26.17 25.29 9.14
N GLU A 237 25.82 25.99 8.06
CA GLU A 237 26.50 27.21 7.58
C GLU A 237 26.52 28.31 8.66
N ALA A 238 25.44 28.41 9.46
CA ALA A 238 25.34 29.32 10.60
C ALA A 238 26.13 28.85 11.85
N GLY A 239 26.96 27.81 11.72
CA GLY A 239 27.82 27.28 12.78
C GLY A 239 27.11 26.46 13.85
N LYS A 240 25.89 25.99 13.58
CA LYS A 240 25.12 25.13 14.50
C LYS A 240 25.55 23.68 14.39
N LYS A 241 25.47 22.95 15.50
CA LYS A 241 25.61 21.48 15.50
C LYS A 241 24.30 20.86 15.04
N VAL A 242 24.29 20.33 13.83
CA VAL A 242 23.09 19.76 13.20
C VAL A 242 23.24 18.25 13.06
N LEU A 243 22.22 17.51 13.49
CA LEU A 243 22.02 16.11 13.14
C LEU A 243 20.92 16.02 12.08
N LEU A 244 21.22 15.39 10.94
CA LEU A 244 20.22 15.05 9.93
C LEU A 244 19.95 13.54 9.99
N LEU A 245 18.69 13.17 10.24
CA LEU A 245 18.25 11.79 10.26
C LEU A 245 17.50 11.48 8.97
N GLU A 246 17.93 10.46 8.24
CA GLU A 246 17.22 9.90 7.09
C GLU A 246 16.88 8.45 7.38
N ARG A 247 15.66 8.04 7.06
CA ARG A 247 15.18 6.67 7.27
C ARG A 247 15.55 5.74 6.12
N GLY A 248 15.65 6.29 4.92
CA GLY A 248 16.01 5.61 3.71
C GLY A 248 17.50 5.37 3.56
N GLY A 249 17.85 4.70 2.47
CA GLY A 249 19.25 4.46 2.09
C GLY A 249 19.85 5.58 1.25
N PRO A 250 21.15 5.46 0.92
CA PRO A 250 21.81 6.26 -0.12
C PRO A 250 21.05 6.22 -1.45
N SER A 251 21.13 7.30 -2.23
CA SER A 251 20.45 7.45 -3.52
C SER A 251 21.46 7.53 -4.67
N THR A 252 22.00 8.72 -4.91
CA THR A 252 23.05 9.00 -5.91
C THR A 252 24.38 8.36 -5.52
N ALA A 253 25.28 8.19 -6.50
CA ALA A 253 26.62 7.67 -6.25
C ALA A 253 27.40 8.54 -5.25
N GLU A 254 27.23 9.87 -5.32
CA GLU A 254 27.85 10.83 -4.39
C GLU A 254 27.48 10.55 -2.93
N THR A 255 26.27 10.03 -2.71
CA THR A 255 25.73 9.79 -1.37
C THR A 255 25.97 8.35 -0.89
N GLY A 256 26.70 7.56 -1.69
CA GLY A 256 27.03 6.16 -1.41
C GLY A 256 26.03 5.15 -1.99
N GLY A 257 25.18 5.57 -2.93
CA GLY A 257 24.26 4.70 -3.63
C GLY A 257 24.97 3.71 -4.55
N THR A 258 24.40 2.52 -4.69
CA THR A 258 24.97 1.42 -5.49
C THR A 258 23.98 0.77 -6.45
N TYR A 259 22.75 1.29 -6.54
CA TYR A 259 21.73 0.71 -7.40
C TYR A 259 21.81 1.31 -8.81
N ASP A 260 22.53 0.62 -9.68
CA ASP A 260 22.83 1.08 -11.04
C ASP A 260 22.04 0.35 -12.13
N ALA A 261 22.11 0.88 -13.36
CA ALA A 261 21.82 0.13 -14.57
C ALA A 261 23.12 -0.52 -15.06
N SER A 262 23.04 -1.73 -15.62
CA SER A 262 24.22 -2.50 -16.03
C SER A 262 25.18 -1.74 -16.97
N TRP A 263 24.65 -0.85 -17.80
CA TRP A 263 25.43 -0.01 -18.71
C TRP A 263 26.06 1.23 -18.05
N ALA A 264 25.59 1.64 -16.87
CA ALA A 264 26.04 2.83 -16.13
C ALA A 264 27.16 2.53 -15.11
N GLN A 265 27.43 1.25 -14.84
CA GLN A 265 28.40 0.80 -13.82
C GLN A 265 29.79 1.41 -13.97
N THR A 266 30.31 1.43 -15.20
CA THR A 266 31.67 1.96 -15.48
C THR A 266 31.78 3.46 -15.29
N ALA A 267 30.66 4.18 -15.26
CA ALA A 267 30.60 5.62 -15.02
C ALA A 267 30.43 5.97 -13.54
N ASN A 268 30.30 4.97 -12.65
CA ASN A 268 30.00 5.16 -11.23
C ASN A 268 28.76 6.04 -11.02
N LEU A 269 27.70 5.76 -11.79
CA LEU A 269 26.40 6.42 -11.70
C LEU A 269 25.35 5.41 -11.25
N THR A 270 24.50 5.79 -10.30
CA THR A 270 23.31 5.03 -9.95
C THR A 270 22.17 5.37 -10.90
N LYS A 271 21.06 4.63 -10.82
CA LYS A 271 19.85 4.99 -11.58
C LYS A 271 19.29 6.36 -11.21
N PHE A 272 19.56 6.84 -10.00
CA PHE A 272 19.12 8.15 -9.51
C PHE A 272 19.98 9.31 -10.05
N ASP A 273 21.18 9.01 -10.55
CA ASP A 273 22.07 10.00 -11.18
C ASP A 273 21.73 10.26 -12.66
N VAL A 274 20.98 9.36 -13.30
CA VAL A 274 20.69 9.41 -14.74
C VAL A 274 19.26 9.92 -14.95
N PRO A 275 19.06 11.16 -15.45
CA PRO A 275 17.72 11.74 -15.60
C PRO A 275 16.77 10.87 -16.43
N GLY A 276 17.27 10.26 -17.51
CA GLY A 276 16.44 9.41 -18.39
C GLY A 276 15.96 8.10 -17.76
N LEU A 277 16.41 7.74 -16.55
CA LEU A 277 15.96 6.55 -15.84
C LEU A 277 14.85 6.84 -14.81
N PHE A 278 14.41 8.09 -14.63
CA PHE A 278 13.40 8.40 -13.61
C PHE A 278 12.10 7.62 -13.78
N GLU A 279 11.65 7.37 -15.02
CA GLU A 279 10.42 6.59 -15.29
C GLU A 279 10.53 5.16 -14.76
N THR A 280 11.75 4.59 -14.77
CA THR A 280 11.97 3.23 -14.27
C THR A 280 11.69 3.12 -12.77
N MET A 281 11.71 4.23 -12.01
CA MET A 281 11.40 4.23 -10.58
C MET A 281 9.98 3.74 -10.25
N PHE A 282 9.08 3.78 -11.24
CA PHE A 282 7.67 3.39 -11.13
C PHE A 282 7.37 1.98 -11.65
N THR A 283 8.33 1.35 -12.35
CA THR A 283 8.14 0.04 -12.98
C THR A 283 9.22 -0.98 -12.60
N ASP A 284 10.20 -0.59 -11.79
CA ASP A 284 11.29 -1.46 -11.39
C ASP A 284 10.82 -2.57 -10.45
N SER A 285 11.34 -3.78 -10.67
CA SER A 285 11.17 -4.93 -9.78
C SER A 285 11.72 -4.72 -8.36
N ASN A 286 12.73 -3.86 -8.18
CA ASN A 286 13.34 -3.58 -6.88
C ASN A 286 13.02 -2.16 -6.40
N ALA A 287 11.87 -1.98 -5.77
CA ALA A 287 11.32 -0.69 -5.40
C ALA A 287 11.75 -0.20 -3.99
N PHE A 288 13.00 -0.47 -3.58
CA PHE A 288 13.47 -0.28 -2.19
C PHE A 288 13.40 1.18 -1.69
N TRP A 289 13.45 2.15 -2.60
CA TRP A 289 13.41 3.58 -2.29
C TRP A 289 12.02 4.09 -1.96
N TRP A 290 10.95 3.33 -2.20
CA TRP A 290 9.62 3.81 -1.86
C TRP A 290 9.38 3.73 -0.36
N CYS A 291 8.78 4.79 0.16
CA CYS A 291 8.22 4.79 1.48
C CYS A 291 7.11 3.77 1.53
N LYS A 292 7.30 2.81 2.42
CA LYS A 292 6.40 1.69 2.49
C LYS A 292 5.19 2.06 3.37
N ASP A 293 5.34 3.01 4.29
CA ASP A 293 4.37 3.40 5.33
C ASP A 293 3.40 4.53 4.95
N ILE A 294 3.15 4.75 3.66
CA ILE A 294 2.25 5.78 3.16
C ILE A 294 1.54 5.27 1.91
N ASN A 295 0.31 5.73 1.67
CA ASN A 295 -0.56 5.29 0.56
C ASN A 295 -0.38 6.12 -0.73
N VAL A 296 0.63 7.00 -0.78
CA VAL A 296 0.98 7.79 -1.96
C VAL A 296 2.46 7.61 -2.29
N PHE A 297 2.85 7.87 -3.54
CA PHE A 297 4.25 7.81 -3.95
C PHE A 297 5.10 8.82 -3.16
N ALA A 298 5.97 8.29 -2.30
CA ALA A 298 6.92 9.08 -1.52
C ALA A 298 8.29 8.40 -1.45
N GLY A 299 9.36 9.16 -1.65
CA GLY A 299 10.73 8.67 -1.61
C GLY A 299 11.28 8.54 -0.18
N CYS A 300 11.79 7.36 0.13
CA CYS A 300 12.46 6.94 1.35
C CYS A 300 13.91 6.57 1.04
N LEU A 301 14.67 7.59 0.69
CA LEU A 301 16.08 7.56 0.35
C LEU A 301 16.62 8.98 0.56
N LEU A 302 17.93 9.14 0.61
CA LEU A 302 18.53 10.47 0.69
C LEU A 302 18.08 11.33 -0.51
N GLY A 303 17.55 12.52 -0.25
CA GLY A 303 16.87 13.41 -1.21
C GLY A 303 15.34 13.24 -1.27
N GLY A 304 14.81 12.11 -0.80
CA GLY A 304 13.37 11.85 -0.78
C GLY A 304 12.75 11.97 -2.17
N GLY A 305 11.69 12.79 -2.28
CA GLY A 305 11.01 13.05 -3.55
C GLY A 305 11.91 13.65 -4.65
N THR A 306 12.97 14.40 -4.30
CA THR A 306 13.86 14.99 -5.32
C THR A 306 14.75 13.97 -6.00
N SER A 307 14.93 12.79 -5.40
CA SER A 307 15.75 11.71 -5.97
C SER A 307 14.98 10.83 -6.95
N ILE A 308 13.66 10.99 -7.05
CA ILE A 308 12.78 10.10 -7.82
C ILE A 308 11.77 10.85 -8.71
N ASN A 309 11.77 12.19 -8.69
CA ASN A 309 10.90 13.00 -9.53
C ASN A 309 11.51 13.22 -10.93
N GLY A 310 10.77 13.90 -11.81
CA GLY A 310 11.25 14.27 -13.15
C GLY A 310 12.24 15.44 -13.19
N ALA A 311 12.82 15.84 -12.04
CA ALA A 311 13.78 16.95 -11.90
C ALA A 311 13.35 18.29 -12.54
N LEU A 312 12.04 18.51 -12.69
CA LEU A 312 11.53 19.74 -13.24
C LEU A 312 11.80 20.89 -12.26
N TYR A 313 12.33 21.99 -12.81
CA TYR A 313 12.73 23.16 -12.04
C TYR A 313 12.18 24.42 -12.68
N TRP A 314 11.65 25.31 -11.84
CA TRP A 314 11.14 26.61 -12.25
C TRP A 314 11.56 27.66 -11.23
N TYR A 315 11.80 28.87 -11.72
CA TYR A 315 11.85 30.04 -10.85
C TYR A 315 10.43 30.34 -10.36
N PRO A 316 10.14 30.29 -9.05
CA PRO A 316 8.80 30.54 -8.53
C PRO A 316 8.32 31.95 -8.87
N ALA A 317 7.04 32.11 -9.19
CA ALA A 317 6.50 33.44 -9.46
C ALA A 317 6.18 34.16 -8.15
N ASP A 318 6.57 35.43 -8.02
CA ASP A 318 6.21 36.27 -6.85
C ASP A 318 4.71 36.27 -6.57
N SER A 319 3.89 36.09 -7.62
CA SER A 319 2.45 36.00 -7.50
C SER A 319 1.96 34.85 -6.63
N ASP A 320 2.73 33.77 -6.53
CA ASP A 320 2.37 32.55 -5.80
C ASP A 320 2.33 32.82 -4.30
N PHE A 321 3.27 33.63 -3.80
CA PHE A 321 3.43 33.97 -2.38
C PHE A 321 2.58 35.16 -1.90
N ARG A 322 1.65 35.64 -2.73
CA ARG A 322 0.83 36.81 -2.36
C ARG A 322 -0.25 36.44 -1.35
N THR A 323 -0.56 37.39 -0.46
CA THR A 323 -1.61 37.25 0.55
C THR A 323 -3.00 36.88 0.01
N PRO A 324 -3.44 37.29 -1.21
CA PRO A 324 -4.72 36.83 -1.77
C PRO A 324 -4.76 35.33 -2.08
N ASN A 325 -3.61 34.67 -2.23
CA ASN A 325 -3.51 33.21 -2.41
C ASN A 325 -3.45 32.46 -1.07
N GLY A 326 -3.65 33.14 0.06
CA GLY A 326 -3.64 32.55 1.40
C GLY A 326 -2.28 32.54 2.10
N TRP A 327 -1.23 33.11 1.50
CA TRP A 327 0.10 33.16 2.12
C TRP A 327 0.21 34.26 3.19
N PRO A 328 0.98 34.03 4.28
CA PRO A 328 1.24 35.05 5.28
C PRO A 328 1.96 36.26 4.68
N ASN A 329 1.61 37.47 5.12
CA ASN A 329 2.26 38.71 4.63
C ASN A 329 3.78 38.73 4.87
N SER A 330 4.27 38.05 5.92
CA SER A 330 5.70 37.92 6.21
C SER A 330 6.48 37.09 5.18
N TRP A 331 5.79 36.35 4.31
CA TRP A 331 6.40 35.48 3.29
C TRP A 331 6.45 36.17 1.91
N GLY A 332 5.83 37.35 1.78
CA GLY A 332 5.87 38.15 0.54
C GLY A 332 7.23 38.78 0.24
N ASN A 333 8.16 38.80 1.20
CA ASN A 333 9.54 39.24 1.00
C ASN A 333 10.50 38.05 0.81
N HIS A 334 10.18 37.16 -0.12
CA HIS A 334 11.00 35.97 -0.40
C HIS A 334 12.19 36.27 -1.32
N SER A 335 12.21 37.41 -2.04
CA SER A 335 13.25 37.76 -3.02
C SER A 335 14.70 37.65 -2.54
N PRO A 336 15.06 37.88 -1.26
CA PRO A 336 16.42 37.63 -0.78
C PRO A 336 16.84 36.15 -0.71
N TYR A 337 15.88 35.23 -0.87
CA TYR A 337 16.03 33.78 -0.65
C TYR A 337 15.71 32.93 -1.90
N THR A 338 15.30 33.56 -3.01
CA THR A 338 14.93 32.93 -4.29
C THR A 338 15.67 33.60 -5.43
#